data_AF-X1KTF8-F1
#
_entry.id   AF-X1KTF8-F1
#
_cell.length_a   1.000
_cell.length_b   1.000
_cell.length_c   1.000
_cell.angle_alpha   90.00
_cell.angle_beta   90.00
_cell.angle_gamma   90.00
#
_symmetry.space_group_name_H-M   'P 1'
#
loop_
_entity.id
_entity.type
_entity.pdbx_description
1 polymer ?
#
loop_
_entity_poly.entity_id
_entity_poly.type
_entity_poly.pdbx_seq_one_letter_code
_entity_poly.pdbx_strand_id
1 'polypeptide(L)'
;EPGWDRKMKETRERDRDGNVRLKREEVSKTRVKVERITSLANDLALALAAPSIRIEAPVPGKSVVGIEVPNVTSSMVGLRGVIETSAFQKIEARSKLSLALGKGAGGEAIAA
;
A
#
# COMPACT_ATOMS: atom_id res chain seq x y z
N GLU A 1 6.50 4.84 14.04
CA GLU A 1 6.01 5.15 12.68
C GLU A 1 6.92 4.50 11.64
N PRO A 2 6.34 3.79 10.66
CA PRO A 2 7.08 3.21 9.52
C PRO A 2 7.65 4.30 8.59
N GLY A 3 8.48 3.91 7.63
CA GLY A 3 9.06 4.84 6.65
C GLY A 3 10.36 5.54 7.08
N TRP A 4 10.96 5.09 8.18
CA TRP A 4 12.26 5.59 8.67
C TRP A 4 13.30 4.48 8.69
N ASP A 5 14.45 4.72 8.07
CA ASP A 5 15.66 3.94 8.24
C ASP A 5 16.44 4.51 9.43
N ARG A 6 16.71 3.66 10.43
CA ARG A 6 17.33 4.07 11.70
C ARG A 6 18.65 3.34 11.86
N LYS A 7 19.74 4.10 11.99
CA LYS A 7 21.07 3.56 12.25
C LYS A 7 21.40 3.70 13.72
N MET A 8 21.49 2.56 14.41
CA MET A 8 21.92 2.49 15.80
C MET A 8 23.42 2.27 15.88
N LYS A 9 24.08 2.95 16.82
CA LYS A 9 25.47 2.67 17.20
C LYS A 9 25.48 2.17 18.63
N GLU A 10 26.18 1.06 18.84
CA GLU A 10 26.44 0.55 20.18
C GLU A 10 27.79 1.08 20.65
N THR A 11 27.76 1.87 21.71
CA THR A 11 28.95 2.38 22.38
C THR A 11 29.08 1.66 23.71
N ARG A 12 30.25 1.06 23.94
CA ARG A 12 30.58 0.44 25.22
C ARG A 12 31.13 1.53 26.13
N GLU A 13 30.37 1.87 27.17
CA GLU A 13 30.78 2.84 28.19
C GLU A 13 31.18 2.05 29.43
N ARG A 14 32.41 2.28 29.92
CA ARG A 14 32.88 1.68 31.18
C ARG A 14 32.57 2.67 32.30
N ASP A 15 31.81 2.24 33.29
CA ASP A 15 31.56 3.06 34.47
C ASP A 15 32.81 3.13 35.37
N ARG A 16 32.77 3.98 36.40
CA ARG A 16 33.90 4.17 37.33
C ARG A 16 34.24 2.91 38.13
N ASP A 17 33.31 1.97 38.20
CA ASP A 17 33.44 0.70 38.93
C ASP A 17 33.93 -0.44 38.04
N GLY A 18 34.23 -0.16 36.76
CA GLY A 18 34.81 -1.12 35.83
C GLY A 18 33.79 -1.99 35.09
N ASN A 19 32.50 -1.81 35.32
CA ASN A 19 31.45 -2.53 34.60
C ASN A 19 31.23 -1.93 33.21
N VAL A 20 31.03 -2.80 32.22
CA VAL A 20 30.77 -2.40 30.83
C VAL A 20 29.27 -2.26 30.62
N ARG A 21 28.80 -1.05 30.35
CA ARG A 21 27.43 -0.79 29.92
C ARG A 21 27.38 -0.62 28.40
N LEU A 22 26.49 -1.38 27.76
CA LEU A 22 26.16 -1.21 26.35
C LEU A 22 25.14 -0.09 26.21
N LYS A 23 25.56 1.06 25.69
CA LYS A 23 24.69 2.18 25.35
C LYS A 23 24.38 2.12 23.86
N ARG A 24 23.10 1.97 23.52
CA ARG A 24 22.64 1.98 22.12
C ARG A 24 22.08 3.37 21.83
N GLU A 25 22.72 4.11 20.91
CA GLU A 25 22.36 5.47 20.54
C GLU A 25 21.94 5.52 19.06
N GLU A 26 20.86 6.25 18.76
CA GLU A 26 20.39 6.49 17.39
C GLU A 26 21.28 7.56 16.75
N VAL A 27 22.08 7.19 15.74
CA VAL A 27 23.06 8.09 15.10
C VAL A 27 22.47 8.77 13.87
N SER A 28 21.52 8.13 13.20
CA SER A 28 20.89 8.69 12.01
C SER A 28 19.47 8.17 11.84
N LYS A 29 18.60 9.07 11.36
CA LYS A 29 17.21 8.80 11.03
C LYS A 29 16.90 9.41 9.67
N THR A 30 16.69 8.57 8.67
CA THR A 30 16.46 9.00 7.27
C THR A 30 15.14 8.46 6.76
N ARG A 31 14.39 9.24 5.97
CA ARG A 31 13.17 8.74 5.34
C ARG A 31 13.51 7.71 4.28
N VAL A 32 12.74 6.62 4.26
CA VAL A 32 12.84 5.61 3.22
C VAL A 32 12.43 6.25 1.88
N LYS A 33 13.29 6.15 0.88
CA LYS A 33 12.98 6.62 -0.48
C LYS A 33 11.91 5.72 -1.09
N VAL A 34 10.99 6.31 -1.84
CA VAL A 34 9.96 5.58 -2.60
C VAL A 34 10.59 4.55 -3.53
N GLU A 35 11.68 4.92 -4.20
CA GLU A 35 12.46 4.05 -5.09
C GLU A 35 12.88 2.72 -4.41
N ARG A 36 13.26 2.77 -3.13
CA ARG A 36 13.65 1.57 -2.36
C ARG A 36 12.46 0.65 -2.10
N ILE A 37 11.25 1.20 -2.00
CA ILE A 37 10.03 0.40 -1.82
C ILE A 37 9.68 -0.26 -3.16
N THR A 38 9.68 0.51 -4.25
CA THR A 38 9.37 0.00 -5.60
C THR A 38 10.39 -1.03 -6.07
N SER A 39 11.67 -0.90 -5.71
CA SER A 39 12.70 -1.89 -6.05
C SER A 39 12.50 -3.24 -5.37
N LEU A 40 11.81 -3.26 -4.22
CA LEU A 40 11.52 -4.47 -3.45
C LEU A 40 10.18 -5.11 -3.85
N ALA A 41 9.54 -4.66 -4.93
CA ALA A 41 8.20 -5.14 -5.31
C ALA A 41 8.13 -6.67 -5.46
N ASN A 42 9.14 -7.29 -6.08
CA ASN A 42 9.19 -8.74 -6.26
C ASN A 42 9.42 -9.49 -4.94
N ASP A 43 10.31 -8.98 -4.08
CA ASP A 43 10.58 -9.58 -2.77
C ASP A 43 9.36 -9.47 -1.85
N LEU A 44 8.64 -8.35 -1.91
CA LEU A 44 7.38 -8.16 -1.19
C LEU A 44 6.29 -9.09 -1.70
N ALA A 45 6.17 -9.26 -3.02
CA ALA A 45 5.21 -10.21 -3.61
C ALA A 45 5.52 -11.65 -3.13
N LEU A 46 6.79 -12.04 -3.14
CA LEU A 46 7.25 -13.34 -2.62
C LEU A 46 6.92 -13.50 -1.13
N ALA A 47 7.22 -12.49 -0.32
CA ALA A 47 6.95 -12.52 1.13
C ALA A 47 5.46 -12.58 1.46
N LEU A 48 4.60 -12.01 0.62
CA LEU A 48 3.14 -12.03 0.75
C LEU A 48 2.49 -13.26 0.10
N ALA A 49 3.28 -14.16 -0.50
CA ALA A 49 2.78 -15.27 -1.31
C ALA A 49 1.78 -14.81 -2.39
N ALA A 50 1.98 -13.61 -2.93
CA ALA A 50 1.15 -13.02 -3.96
C ALA A 50 1.84 -13.16 -5.33
N PRO A 51 1.09 -13.39 -6.43
CA PRO A 51 1.68 -13.48 -7.76
C PRO A 51 2.29 -12.16 -8.22
N SER A 52 1.72 -11.03 -7.80
CA SER A 52 2.24 -9.69 -8.02
C SER A 52 1.63 -8.72 -7.00
N ILE A 53 2.23 -7.54 -6.86
CA ILE A 53 1.68 -6.42 -6.09
C ILE A 53 1.72 -5.15 -6.94
N ARG A 54 0.76 -4.25 -6.74
CA ARG A 54 0.76 -2.91 -7.35
C ARG A 54 1.08 -1.88 -6.28
N ILE A 55 2.10 -1.07 -6.54
CA ILE A 55 2.55 -0.01 -5.64
C ILE A 55 2.15 1.33 -6.24
N GLU A 56 1.37 2.10 -5.49
CA GLU A 56 0.96 3.45 -5.85
C GLU A 56 1.62 4.45 -4.91
N ALA A 57 2.59 5.20 -5.44
CA ALA A 57 3.41 6.10 -4.65
C ALA A 57 3.65 7.44 -5.36
N PRO A 58 3.34 8.58 -4.71
CA PRO A 58 2.45 8.75 -3.55
C PRO A 58 0.96 8.62 -3.95
N VAL A 59 0.10 8.25 -3.00
CA VAL A 59 -1.36 8.30 -3.22
C VAL A 59 -1.77 9.76 -3.48
N PRO A 60 -2.52 10.07 -4.55
CA PRO A 60 -2.93 11.44 -4.84
C PRO A 60 -3.56 12.13 -3.63
N GLY A 61 -3.01 13.30 -3.26
CA GLY A 61 -3.49 14.09 -2.11
C GLY A 61 -3.14 13.54 -0.72
N LYS A 62 -2.34 12.47 -0.60
CA LYS A 62 -1.92 11.91 0.70
C LYS A 62 -0.42 11.60 0.72
N SER A 63 0.25 11.88 1.84
CA SER A 63 1.66 11.55 2.06
C SER A 63 1.87 10.09 2.47
N VAL A 64 1.25 9.16 1.74
CA VAL A 64 1.31 7.71 1.98
C VAL A 64 1.56 6.95 0.68
N VAL A 65 2.07 5.73 0.80
CA VAL A 65 2.22 4.78 -0.30
C VAL A 65 1.09 3.74 -0.19
N GLY A 66 0.34 3.55 -1.27
CA GLY A 66 -0.65 2.49 -1.40
C GLY A 66 0.01 1.21 -1.92
N ILE A 67 -0.34 0.07 -1.34
CA ILE A 67 0.09 -1.25 -1.82
C ILE A 67 -1.18 -2.08 -2.01
N GLU A 68 -1.44 -2.48 -3.25
CA GLU A 68 -2.56 -3.34 -3.62
C GLU A 68 -2.03 -4.76 -3.80
N VAL A 69 -2.63 -5.69 -3.04
CA VAL A 69 -2.30 -7.11 -3.06
C VAL A 69 -3.52 -7.84 -3.61
N PRO A 70 -3.36 -8.72 -4.62
CA PRO A 70 -4.45 -9.55 -5.11
C PRO A 70 -5.08 -10.36 -3.99
N ASN A 71 -6.40 -10.49 -4.01
CA ASN A 71 -7.11 -11.40 -3.12
C ASN A 71 -6.70 -12.85 -3.43
N VAL A 72 -6.57 -13.67 -2.38
CA VAL A 72 -6.26 -15.11 -2.51
C VAL A 72 -7.29 -15.84 -3.38
N THR A 73 -8.55 -15.41 -3.29
CA THR A 73 -9.64 -15.91 -4.14
C THR A 73 -10.31 -14.71 -4.81
N SER A 74 -10.29 -14.67 -6.14
CA SER A 74 -10.94 -13.61 -6.90
C SER A 74 -12.45 -13.83 -6.93
N SER A 75 -13.20 -12.75 -6.72
CA SER A 75 -14.65 -12.74 -6.80
C SER A 75 -15.09 -12.29 -8.19
N MET A 76 -16.03 -13.00 -8.79
CA MET A 76 -16.57 -12.63 -10.09
C MET A 76 -17.39 -11.33 -9.99
N VAL A 77 -17.14 -10.40 -10.90
CA VAL A 77 -17.94 -9.18 -11.07
C VAL A 77 -18.93 -9.39 -12.21
N GLY A 78 -20.18 -9.72 -11.87
CA GLY A 78 -21.24 -9.91 -12.85
C GLY A 78 -21.79 -8.58 -13.37
N LEU A 79 -21.99 -8.48 -14.69
CA LEU A 79 -22.52 -7.28 -15.36
C LEU A 79 -23.87 -6.82 -14.78
N ARG A 80 -24.80 -7.77 -14.56
CA ARG A 80 -26.11 -7.51 -13.98
C ARG A 80 -26.01 -6.75 -12.66
N GLY A 81 -25.10 -7.18 -11.78
CA GLY A 81 -24.92 -6.57 -10.47
C GLY A 81 -24.42 -5.11 -10.53
N VAL A 82 -23.80 -4.70 -11.64
CA VAL A 82 -23.38 -3.31 -11.87
C VAL A 82 -24.54 -2.48 -12.44
N ILE A 83 -25.28 -3.04 -13.42
CA ILE A 83 -26.41 -2.37 -14.08
C ILE A 83 -27.58 -2.10 -13.10
N GLU A 84 -27.83 -3.02 -12.17
CA GLU A 84 -28.87 -2.85 -11.14
C GLU A 84 -28.51 -1.81 -10.08
N THR A 85 -27.28 -1.27 -10.08
CA THR A 85 -26.89 -0.25 -9.10
C THR A 85 -27.45 1.13 -9.42
N SER A 86 -27.70 1.91 -8.36
CA SER A 86 -28.11 3.31 -8.51
C SER A 86 -27.07 4.17 -9.24
N ALA A 87 -25.79 3.79 -9.20
CA ALA A 87 -24.72 4.48 -9.93
C ALA A 87 -24.95 4.42 -11.45
N PHE A 88 -25.22 3.22 -11.98
CA PHE A 88 -25.51 3.04 -13.40
C PHE A 88 -26.86 3.65 -13.79
N GLN A 89 -27.92 3.36 -13.03
CA GLN A 89 -29.28 3.83 -13.32
C GLN A 89 -29.38 5.37 -13.41
N LYS A 90 -28.60 6.10 -12.61
CA LYS A 90 -28.54 7.58 -12.68
C LYS A 90 -27.92 8.10 -13.97
N ILE A 91 -26.95 7.38 -14.54
CA ILE A 91 -26.29 7.75 -15.79
C ILE A 91 -27.19 7.39 -16.96
N GLU A 92 -27.79 6.20 -16.94
CA GLU A 92 -28.75 5.72 -17.94
C GLU A 92 -29.94 6.68 -18.10
N ALA A 93 -30.42 7.25 -16.99
CA ALA A 93 -31.49 8.26 -17.01
C ALA A 93 -31.09 9.57 -17.73
N ARG A 94 -29.79 9.86 -17.85
CA ARG A 94 -29.26 11.09 -18.46
C ARG A 94 -28.69 10.87 -19.86
N SER A 95 -28.21 9.66 -20.17
CA SER A 95 -27.55 9.32 -21.41
C SER A 95 -27.94 7.93 -21.90
N LYS A 96 -28.23 7.81 -23.20
CA LYS A 96 -28.48 6.52 -23.86
C LYS A 96 -27.22 5.72 -24.15
N LEU A 97 -26.04 6.30 -23.92
CA LEU A 97 -24.73 5.66 -24.11
C LEU A 97 -24.06 5.35 -22.76
N SER A 98 -24.83 4.95 -21.76
CA SER A 98 -24.31 4.55 -20.44
C SER A 98 -23.59 3.20 -20.52
N LEU A 99 -22.42 3.11 -19.89
CA LEU A 99 -21.58 1.91 -19.89
C LEU A 99 -21.31 1.43 -18.45
N ALA A 100 -21.61 0.15 -18.19
CA ALA A 100 -21.25 -0.51 -16.95
C ALA A 100 -19.80 -1.00 -17.02
N LEU A 101 -18.90 -0.42 -16.22
CA LEU A 101 -17.46 -0.73 -16.27
C LEU A 101 -17.06 -1.87 -15.34
N GLY A 102 -17.72 -2.01 -14.19
CA GLY A 102 -17.41 -3.06 -13.22
C GLY A 102 -17.48 -2.58 -11.79
N LYS A 103 -16.54 -3.05 -10.97
CA LYS A 103 -16.35 -2.61 -9.58
C LYS A 103 -14.94 -2.03 -9.40
N GLY A 104 -14.84 -0.97 -8.61
CA GLY A 104 -13.55 -0.41 -8.20
C GLY A 104 -12.83 -1.28 -7.16
N ALA A 105 -11.65 -0.84 -6.74
CA ALA A 105 -10.82 -1.55 -5.77
C ALA A 105 -11.51 -1.72 -4.40
N GLY A 106 -12.41 -0.80 -4.03
CA GLY A 106 -13.25 -0.89 -2.82
C GLY A 106 -14.54 -1.70 -3.01
N GLY A 107 -14.80 -2.21 -4.22
CA GLY A 107 -16.01 -2.98 -4.54
C GLY A 107 -17.21 -2.13 -4.95
N GLU A 108 -17.09 -0.80 -4.95
CA GLU A 108 -18.10 0.13 -5.44
C GLU A 108 -18.36 -0.05 -6.94
N ALA A 109 -19.62 0.04 -7.37
CA ALA A 109 -19.96 -0.08 -8.79
C ALA A 109 -19.53 1.18 -9.56
N ILE A 110 -18.85 0.97 -10.68
CA ILE A 110 -18.34 2.02 -11.56
C ILE A 110 -19.09 1.95 -12.90
N ALA A 111 -19.60 3.10 -13.34
CA ALA A 111 -20.30 3.29 -14.60
C ALA A 111 -19.94 4.67 -15.18
N ALA A 112 -20.06 4.81 -16.51
CA ALA A 112 -19.74 6.02 -17.26
C ALA A 112 -20.88 6.39 -18.24
#